data_AF-A0A3Q3E3K7-F1
#
_entry.id   AF-A0A3Q3E3K7-F1
#
_cell.length_a   1.000
_cell.length_b   1.000
_cell.length_c   1.000
_cell.angle_alpha   90.00
_cell.angle_beta   90.00
_cell.angle_gamma   90.00
#
_symmetry.space_group_name_H-M   'P 1'
#
loop_
_entity.id
_entity.type
_entity.pdbx_description
1 polymer ?
#
loop_
_entity_poly.entity_id
_entity_poly.type
_entity_poly.pdbx_seq_one_letter_code
_entity_poly.pdbx_strand_id
1 'polypeptide(L)'
;MCKCPNHRHAEKVSSLGKDWHKFCLKCERCSKTLNPGGHAEHDGKPFCHKPCYAALFGPKGALSSSIKDRLSFTSSVFVIL
;
A
#
# COMPACT_ATOMS: atom_id res chain seq x y z
N MET A 1 -2.37 15.78 -10.63
CA MET A 1 -3.74 15.95 -10.09
C MET A 1 -4.48 14.63 -10.21
N CYS A 2 -5.07 14.14 -9.12
CA CYS A 2 -5.89 12.92 -9.14
C CYS A 2 -7.17 13.14 -9.98
N LYS A 3 -7.43 12.25 -10.95
CA LYS A 3 -8.52 12.38 -11.95
C LYS A 3 -9.91 11.95 -11.44
N CYS A 4 -10.14 11.92 -10.13
CA CYS A 4 -11.38 11.37 -9.58
C CYS A 4 -12.55 12.36 -9.74
N PRO A 5 -13.67 12.00 -10.40
CA PRO A 5 -14.75 12.94 -10.72
C PRO A 5 -15.63 13.36 -9.53
N ASN A 6 -15.66 12.59 -8.43
CA ASN A 6 -16.66 12.77 -7.35
C ASN A 6 -16.11 13.18 -5.97
N HIS A 7 -14.84 13.59 -5.85
CA HIS A 7 -14.26 13.97 -4.56
C HIS A 7 -14.13 15.50 -4.39
N ARG A 8 -15.26 16.22 -4.40
CA ARG A 8 -15.27 17.69 -4.17
C ARG A 8 -14.95 18.11 -2.73
N HIS A 9 -15.14 17.23 -1.74
CA HIS A 9 -14.98 17.51 -0.30
C HIS A 9 -13.91 16.66 0.39
N ALA A 10 -13.10 15.91 -0.36
CA ALA A 10 -12.06 15.10 0.27
C ALA A 10 -10.85 15.99 0.60
N GLU A 11 -10.35 15.88 1.84
CA GLU A 11 -9.12 16.53 2.27
C GLU A 11 -7.98 16.20 1.27
N LYS A 12 -7.44 17.25 0.66
CA LYS A 12 -6.31 17.15 -0.28
C LYS A 12 -5.02 17.11 0.52
N VAL A 13 -4.13 16.22 0.11
CA VAL A 13 -2.85 16.00 0.76
C VAL A 13 -1.76 15.97 -0.31
N SER A 14 -0.74 16.79 -0.14
CA SER A 14 0.40 16.85 -1.05
C SER A 14 1.40 15.74 -0.71
N SER A 15 1.70 14.86 -1.66
CA SER A 15 2.66 13.77 -1.48
C SER A 15 3.38 13.45 -2.78
N LEU A 16 4.70 13.19 -2.71
CA LEU A 16 5.55 12.93 -3.87
C LEU A 16 5.43 14.01 -4.97
N GLY A 17 5.17 15.27 -4.56
CA GLY A 17 4.97 16.39 -5.50
C GLY A 17 3.64 16.39 -6.26
N LYS A 18 2.65 15.59 -5.84
CA LYS A 18 1.29 15.58 -6.41
C LYS A 18 0.24 15.69 -5.31
N ASP A 19 -0.92 16.28 -5.64
CA ASP A 19 -2.08 16.30 -4.75
C ASP A 19 -2.90 15.02 -4.85
N TRP A 20 -3.10 14.38 -3.70
CA TRP A 20 -3.90 13.19 -3.49
C TRP A 20 -5.08 13.51 -2.59
N HIS A 21 -6.12 12.68 -2.61
CA HIS A 21 -7.18 12.74 -1.60
C HIS A 21 -6.90 11.73 -0.50
N LYS A 22 -7.16 12.11 0.76
CA LYS A 22 -6.99 11.23 1.94
C LYS A 22 -7.62 9.84 1.77
N PHE A 23 -8.78 9.77 1.11
CA PHE A 23 -9.50 8.51 0.86
C PHE A 23 -9.11 7.81 -0.45
N CYS A 24 -8.56 8.52 -1.44
CA CYS A 24 -8.06 7.90 -2.68
C CYS A 24 -6.68 7.28 -2.52
N LEU A 25 -5.95 7.68 -1.48
CA LEU A 25 -4.60 7.25 -1.14
C LEU A 25 -4.62 5.86 -0.46
N LYS A 26 -5.23 4.88 -1.12
CA LYS A 26 -5.29 3.48 -0.68
C LYS A 26 -4.47 2.61 -1.62
N CYS A 27 -3.73 1.66 -1.07
CA CYS A 27 -2.98 0.71 -1.87
C CYS A 27 -3.90 -0.10 -2.78
N GLU A 28 -3.68 -0.11 -4.09
CA GLU A 28 -4.49 -0.93 -5.01
C GLU A 28 -4.34 -2.44 -4.73
N ARG A 29 -3.20 -2.86 -4.18
CA ARG A 29 -2.88 -4.28 -3.97
C ARG A 29 -3.44 -4.86 -2.67
N CYS A 30 -3.40 -4.10 -1.58
CA CYS A 30 -3.88 -4.57 -0.26
C CYS A 30 -5.06 -3.77 0.27
N SER A 31 -5.59 -2.81 -0.50
CA SER A 31 -6.68 -1.91 -0.12
C SER A 31 -6.47 -1.13 1.19
N LYS A 32 -5.24 -1.14 1.72
CA LYS A 32 -4.89 -0.45 2.96
C LYS A 32 -4.81 1.05 2.71
N THR A 33 -5.48 1.83 3.54
CA THR A 33 -5.33 3.29 3.58
C THR A 33 -3.89 3.63 3.92
N LEU A 34 -3.24 4.42 3.07
CA LEU A 34 -1.86 4.85 3.23
C LEU A 34 -1.83 6.30 3.71
N ASN A 35 -0.71 6.68 4.32
CA ASN A 35 -0.53 8.04 4.78
C ASN A 35 0.09 8.90 3.67
N PRO A 36 -0.34 10.16 3.48
CA PRO A 36 0.38 11.10 2.64
C PRO A 36 1.83 11.26 3.12
N GLY A 37 2.76 11.36 2.17
CA GLY A 37 4.20 11.48 2.43
C GLY A 37 4.93 10.15 2.64
N GLY A 38 4.23 9.05 2.95
CA GLY A 38 4.83 7.75 3.29
C GLY A 38 4.32 6.58 2.44
N HIS A 39 4.12 6.79 1.15
CA HIS A 39 3.73 5.74 0.21
C HIS A 39 4.53 5.85 -1.10
N ALA A 40 4.47 4.79 -1.90
CA ALA A 40 5.03 4.79 -3.25
C ALA A 40 3.92 5.05 -4.27
N GLU A 41 4.26 5.68 -5.39
CA GLU A 41 3.34 5.89 -6.52
C GLU A 41 3.89 5.17 -7.75
N HIS A 42 3.00 4.53 -8.52
CA HIS A 42 3.29 4.01 -9.85
C HIS A 42 2.11 4.28 -10.78
N ASP A 43 2.34 4.84 -11.97
CA ASP A 43 1.30 5.16 -12.97
C ASP A 43 0.12 5.97 -12.42
N GLY A 44 0.35 6.86 -11.45
CA GLY A 44 -0.72 7.61 -10.79
C GLY A 44 -1.59 6.79 -9.84
N LYS A 45 -1.16 5.58 -9.46
CA LYS A 45 -1.78 4.73 -8.45
C LYS A 45 -0.89 4.62 -7.19
N PRO A 46 -1.47 4.78 -5.99
CA PRO A 46 -0.71 4.66 -4.75
C PRO A 46 -0.53 3.19 -4.33
N PHE A 47 0.66 2.86 -3.82
CA PHE A 47 1.06 1.53 -3.34
C PHE A 47 1.84 1.63 -2.02
N CYS A 48 1.82 0.57 -1.20
CA CYS A 48 2.68 0.50 -0.01
C CYS A 48 4.16 0.48 -0.41
N HIS A 49 5.01 1.24 0.28
CA HIS A 49 6.48 1.19 0.08
C HIS A 49 7.04 -0.24 0.09
N LYS A 50 6.66 -1.04 1.10
CA LYS A 50 7.03 -2.45 1.22
C LYS A 50 5.85 -3.24 1.83
N PRO A 51 5.56 -4.47 1.37
CA PRO A 51 6.16 -5.15 0.22
C PRO A 51 5.42 -4.87 -1.11
N CYS A 52 4.28 -4.17 -1.13
CA CYS A 52 3.41 -4.13 -2.32
C CYS A 52 4.08 -3.52 -3.55
N TYR A 53 4.71 -2.36 -3.42
CA TYR A 53 5.43 -1.72 -4.53
C TYR A 53 6.62 -2.56 -4.99
N ALA A 54 7.43 -3.06 -4.05
CA ALA A 54 8.58 -3.92 -4.35
C ALA A 54 8.21 -5.29 -4.95
N ALA A 55 7.04 -5.85 -4.61
CA ALA A 55 6.60 -7.13 -5.17
C ALA A 55 6.07 -6.98 -6.61
N LEU A 56 5.51 -5.82 -6.97
CA LEU A 56 4.99 -5.54 -8.31
C LEU A 56 6.08 -5.03 -9.26
N PHE A 57 6.91 -4.10 -8.77
CA PHE A 57 7.89 -3.35 -9.57
C PHE A 57 9.35 -3.63 -9.19
N GLY A 58 9.60 -4.51 -8.21
CA GLY A 58 10.96 -4.94 -7.89
C GLY A 58 11.55 -5.88 -8.93
N PRO A 59 12.88 -6.08 -8.92
CA PRO A 59 13.56 -6.95 -9.86
C PRO A 59 13.02 -8.38 -9.73
N LYS A 60 12.48 -8.94 -10.83
CA LYS A 60 11.91 -10.30 -10.91
C LYS A 60 12.95 -11.44 -10.81
N GLY A 61 14.13 -11.19 -10.23
CA GLY A 61 15.32 -12.02 -10.38
C GLY A 61 15.75 -12.85 -9.17
N ALA A 62 15.09 -12.79 -8.01
CA ALA A 62 15.48 -13.62 -6.87
C ALA A 62 14.30 -13.93 -5.95
N LEU A 63 13.81 -15.16 -6.05
CA LEU A 63 13.18 -15.96 -4.99
C LEU A 63 12.75 -15.18 -3.72
N SER A 64 11.50 -14.72 -3.65
CA SER A 64 10.69 -14.61 -2.41
C SER A 64 9.56 -13.60 -2.57
N SER A 65 8.39 -13.92 -2.00
CA SER A 65 7.33 -13.00 -1.50
C SER A 65 5.89 -13.34 -1.92
N SER A 66 5.51 -14.63 -1.91
CA SER A 66 4.11 -15.04 -1.72
C SER A 66 3.81 -15.62 -0.32
N ILE A 67 4.72 -15.47 0.66
CA ILE A 67 4.44 -15.92 2.04
C ILE A 67 3.84 -14.75 2.85
N LYS A 68 2.69 -14.23 2.41
CA LYS A 68 1.89 -13.26 3.18
C LYS A 68 0.45 -13.69 3.34
N ASP A 69 0.21 -14.99 3.55
CA ASP A 69 -1.15 -15.48 3.87
C ASP A 69 -1.14 -16.59 4.93
N ARG A 70 -0.27 -16.54 5.96
CA ARG A 70 -0.50 -17.34 7.21
C ARG A 70 0.39 -17.02 8.43
N LEU A 71 0.70 -15.76 8.75
CA LEU A 71 1.29 -15.43 10.06
C LEU A 71 0.63 -14.19 10.68
N SER A 72 -0.69 -14.28 10.81
CA SER A 72 -1.45 -13.56 11.83
C SER A 72 -2.52 -14.54 12.30
N PHE A 73 -2.63 -14.76 13.61
CA PHE A 73 -3.52 -15.74 14.28
C PHE A 73 -3.11 -17.21 14.03
N THR A 74 -2.40 -17.89 14.92
CA THR A 74 -2.83 -18.14 16.30
C THR A 74 -1.73 -17.80 17.30
N SER A 75 -2.02 -16.79 18.11
CA SER A 75 -1.63 -16.79 19.52
C SER A 75 -1.84 -18.19 20.11
N SER A 76 -0.93 -18.64 20.98
CA SER A 76 -0.93 -19.93 21.70
C SER A 76 -0.23 -21.13 21.00
N VAL A 77 1.09 -21.05 20.81
CA VAL A 77 1.95 -22.23 20.99
C VAL A 77 2.85 -21.95 22.19
N PHE A 78 2.21 -21.86 23.35
CA PHE A 78 2.84 -22.09 24.64
C PHE A 78 2.27 -23.42 25.13
N VAL A 79 2.78 -24.55 24.61
CA VAL A 79 2.72 -25.89 25.20
C VAL A 79 3.51 -26.86 24.30
N ILE A 80 4.85 -26.81 24.39
CA ILE A 80 5.67 -28.00 24.10
C ILE A 80 6.73 -28.07 25.21
N LEU A 81 6.68 -29.19 25.94
CA LEU A 81 7.48 -29.69 27.07
C LEU A 81 7.11 -29.18 28.47
#